data_AF-A0A174RS18-F1
#
_entry.id   AF-A0A174RS18-F1
#
_cell.length_a   1.000
_cell.length_b   1.000
_cell.length_c   1.000
_cell.angle_alpha   90.00
_cell.angle_beta   90.00
_cell.angle_gamma   90.00
#
_symmetry.space_group_name_H-M   'P 1'
#
loop_
_entity.id
_entity.type
_entity.pdbx_description
1 polymer ?
#
loop_
_entity_poly.entity_id
_entity_poly.type
_entity_poly.pdbx_seq_one_letter_code
_entity_poly.pdbx_strand_id
1 'polypeptide(L)'
;MLINYVDDNGNVDNSYHTVWQRELTKMGYPEGDNGYKMRVVSISNGQTPVIDCRKPYIYVDGRASTKILSDILMEFVAPNFFASVLGIALQDWQVFLLGFLPGSSTLLLHFEANPIGYDGRSVCNMYLRYVKKFLWMIKIRRTVFSYQRDYPLSMINYDKMPGSYYELSNANGAAISSDQAERWVQLFTRYNLTTNFENKLMFIPTVSSLDIGEGKVELTQSDYEKKYLMNFPPASPKHTPFDAFYITDGSTYHTSFEPTMLDWMLEQMKVTVDGPEVATDGSRYTIRNNTMNYNITWNTSDESVATVDNTGTLSMKKYGVITITASCVINNVTTKFHKKIMVGFPPFVLEWRMEVSAYMVSARCIDSKAETFLKNIQYEWKLKRDSESSTSDWSQTIDPWWGVMPTQKTNKVTVYMRVFNAEGIRSNPVFLNMDATAPFEFEPHTPNFEVSQYTNPFTASLDFFPNPQYEDQEALVNNDEFKIRRVESSGGNYLYIDFNLVTSGTIFLEDCWSRGGFLTWFNMVKGGGVGSTREIMAILLFKNNYGRIVYRKVLRVRYFRL
;
A
#
# COMPACT_ATOMS: atom_id res chain seq x y z
N MET A 1 13.85 -13.47 21.71
CA MET A 1 14.76 -12.36 22.08
C MET A 1 14.61 -11.23 21.07
N LEU A 2 14.47 -9.98 21.52
CA LEU A 2 14.26 -8.82 20.64
C LEU A 2 15.48 -8.59 19.73
N ILE A 3 15.22 -8.35 18.44
CA ILE A 3 16.21 -7.82 17.49
C ILE A 3 16.22 -6.30 17.60
N ASN A 4 17.37 -5.68 17.35
CA ASN A 4 17.63 -4.25 17.53
C ASN A 4 17.46 -3.80 18.99
N TYR A 5 17.90 -4.63 19.93
CA TYR A 5 17.99 -4.24 21.34
C TYR A 5 18.97 -3.08 21.48
N VAL A 6 18.57 -2.05 22.22
CA VAL A 6 19.38 -0.86 22.48
C VAL A 6 19.91 -0.95 23.90
N ASP A 7 21.23 -0.92 24.06
CA ASP A 7 21.91 -0.96 25.35
C ASP A 7 21.77 0.36 26.12
N ASP A 8 22.24 0.37 27.37
CA ASP A 8 22.20 1.55 28.24
C ASP A 8 22.98 2.77 27.68
N ASN A 9 23.83 2.56 26.66
CA ASN A 9 24.61 3.60 25.98
C ASN A 9 23.95 4.08 24.67
N GLY A 10 22.78 3.54 24.31
CA GLY A 10 22.09 3.88 23.07
C GLY A 10 22.62 3.17 21.82
N ASN A 11 23.45 2.14 21.98
CA ASN A 11 23.97 1.34 20.87
C ASN A 11 23.12 0.09 20.63
N VAL A 12 23.03 -0.35 19.39
CA VAL A 12 22.34 -1.60 19.05
C VAL A 12 23.24 -2.80 19.39
N ASP A 13 22.77 -3.72 20.24
CA ASP A 13 23.42 -4.99 20.56
C ASP A 13 22.47 -6.16 20.28
N ASN A 14 22.81 -6.95 19.24
CA ASN A 14 22.04 -8.11 18.82
C ASN A 14 22.74 -9.45 19.16
N SER A 15 23.77 -9.43 20.00
CA SER A 15 24.58 -10.62 20.33
C SER A 15 23.72 -11.79 20.83
N TYR A 16 22.89 -11.56 21.85
CA TYR A 16 22.00 -12.59 22.39
C TYR A 16 20.92 -13.03 21.41
N HIS A 17 20.34 -12.10 20.64
CA HIS A 17 19.38 -12.44 19.58
C HIS A 17 20.02 -13.40 18.57
N THR A 18 21.27 -13.13 18.18
CA THR A 18 22.03 -13.93 17.21
C THR A 18 22.33 -15.33 17.73
N VAL A 19 22.68 -15.47 19.02
CA VAL A 19 22.89 -16.77 19.66
C VAL A 19 21.57 -17.56 19.71
N TRP A 20 20.50 -16.93 20.19
CA TRP A 20 19.18 -17.56 20.29
C TRP A 20 18.63 -18.01 18.93
N GLN A 21 18.75 -17.17 17.88
CA GLN A 21 18.34 -17.57 16.53
C GLN A 21 19.15 -18.75 16.02
N ARG A 22 20.47 -18.75 16.23
CA ARG A 22 21.34 -19.86 15.82
C ARG A 22 20.95 -21.18 16.50
N GLU A 23 20.51 -21.14 17.75
CA GLU A 23 20.01 -22.31 18.47
C GLU A 23 18.72 -22.83 17.84
N LEU A 24 17.73 -21.95 17.61
CA LEU A 24 16.47 -22.34 16.97
C LEU A 24 16.66 -22.87 15.55
N THR A 25 17.50 -22.23 14.73
CA THR A 25 17.80 -22.71 13.37
C THR A 25 18.40 -24.11 13.38
N LYS A 26 19.20 -24.46 14.40
CA LYS A 26 19.76 -25.82 14.55
C LYS A 26 18.70 -26.85 14.96
N MET A 27 17.72 -26.44 15.76
CA MET A 27 16.60 -27.30 16.16
C MET A 27 15.64 -27.55 14.98
N GLY A 28 15.52 -26.57 14.07
CA GLY A 28 14.60 -26.63 12.95
C GLY A 28 13.15 -26.43 13.36
N TYR A 29 12.26 -26.61 12.39
CA TYR A 29 10.83 -26.54 12.64
C TYR A 29 10.34 -27.79 13.38
N PRO A 30 9.34 -27.69 14.25
CA PRO A 30 8.74 -28.86 14.89
C PRO A 30 8.21 -29.87 13.86
N GLU A 31 8.73 -31.10 13.88
CA GLU A 31 8.35 -32.16 12.91
C GLU A 31 7.24 -33.10 13.43
N GLY A 32 6.89 -33.01 14.72
CA GLY A 32 5.97 -33.92 15.40
C GLY A 32 6.69 -35.09 16.11
N ASP A 33 5.90 -36.00 16.68
CA ASP A 33 6.42 -37.21 17.33
C ASP A 33 6.84 -38.28 16.30
N ASN A 34 7.76 -39.18 16.68
CA ASN A 34 8.23 -40.25 15.80
C ASN A 34 7.07 -41.07 15.19
N GLY A 35 6.96 -41.03 13.87
CA GLY A 35 5.91 -41.72 13.10
C GLY A 35 4.66 -40.90 12.82
N TYR A 36 4.54 -39.69 13.39
CA TYR A 36 3.43 -38.77 13.19
C TYR A 36 3.91 -37.49 12.50
N LYS A 37 3.37 -37.19 11.33
CA LYS A 37 3.61 -35.90 10.69
C LYS A 37 2.75 -34.83 11.34
N MET A 38 3.37 -33.79 11.89
CA MET A 38 2.65 -32.60 12.34
C MET A 38 2.45 -31.63 11.17
N ARG A 39 1.25 -31.07 11.06
CA ARG A 39 0.99 -29.95 10.15
C ARG A 39 1.32 -28.66 10.88
N VAL A 40 2.20 -27.85 10.30
CA VAL A 40 2.60 -26.56 10.86
C VAL A 40 1.93 -25.45 10.06
N VAL A 41 1.17 -24.61 10.75
CA VAL A 41 0.40 -23.52 10.14
C VAL A 41 0.74 -22.20 10.80
N SER A 42 0.61 -21.11 10.06
CA SER A 42 0.83 -19.75 10.58
C SER A 42 -0.38 -18.84 10.40
N ILE A 43 -0.50 -17.85 11.28
CA ILE A 43 -1.53 -16.80 11.22
C ILE A 43 -0.81 -15.45 11.27
N SER A 44 -1.14 -14.58 10.31
CA SER A 44 -0.70 -13.19 10.26
C SER A 44 -1.90 -12.26 10.44
N ASN A 45 -1.88 -11.49 11.52
CA ASN A 45 -2.93 -10.53 11.88
C ASN A 45 -2.77 -9.18 11.16
N GLY A 46 -2.34 -9.18 9.89
CA GLY A 46 -2.35 -7.97 9.09
C GLY A 46 -1.72 -8.07 7.71
N GLN A 47 -2.15 -7.16 6.85
CA GLN A 47 -1.72 -7.06 5.45
C GLN A 47 -1.71 -5.60 4.93
N THR A 48 -1.92 -4.62 5.80
CA THR A 48 -1.89 -3.18 5.50
C THR A 48 -0.92 -2.45 6.41
N PRO A 49 -0.32 -1.32 6.02
CA PRO A 49 0.43 -0.49 6.96
C PRO A 49 -0.44 -0.08 8.15
N VAL A 50 0.10 -0.18 9.36
CA VAL A 50 -0.64 0.06 10.62
C VAL A 50 -0.83 1.54 10.89
N ILE A 51 0.17 2.36 10.56
CA ILE A 51 0.28 3.75 10.99
C ILE A 51 0.24 4.73 9.83
N ASP A 52 -0.19 5.97 10.10
CA ASP A 52 -0.11 7.07 9.13
C ASP A 52 1.24 7.78 9.28
N CYS A 53 2.17 7.51 8.36
CA CYS A 53 3.49 8.13 8.34
C CYS A 53 3.49 9.66 8.14
N ARG A 54 2.32 10.31 8.02
CA ARG A 54 2.15 11.77 7.93
C ARG A 54 1.89 12.42 9.30
N LYS A 55 1.99 11.68 10.39
CA LYS A 55 1.82 12.19 11.75
C LYS A 55 2.91 11.63 12.68
N PRO A 56 3.29 12.36 13.74
CA PRO A 56 4.22 11.86 14.73
C PRO A 56 3.58 10.75 15.57
N TYR A 57 4.38 9.78 16.01
CA TYR A 57 3.98 8.79 17.02
C TYR A 57 3.65 9.46 18.33
N ILE A 58 4.52 10.38 18.75
CA ILE A 58 4.34 11.19 19.93
C ILE A 58 4.78 12.60 19.60
N TYR A 59 3.98 13.57 19.99
CA TYR A 59 4.31 14.98 19.93
C TYR A 59 3.88 15.64 21.23
N VAL A 60 4.78 16.37 21.85
CA VAL A 60 4.54 17.18 23.03
C VAL A 60 5.28 18.50 22.84
N ASP A 61 4.56 19.62 22.87
CA ASP A 61 5.16 20.95 22.73
C ASP A 61 4.45 21.97 23.61
N GLY A 62 5.21 22.78 24.34
CA GLY A 62 4.63 23.90 25.06
C GLY A 62 5.49 24.47 26.17
N ARG A 63 4.88 25.37 26.94
CA ARG A 63 5.51 26.01 28.09
C ARG A 63 4.89 25.48 29.37
N ALA A 64 5.74 25.00 30.26
CA ALA A 64 5.34 24.54 31.59
C ALA A 64 6.06 25.34 32.68
N SER A 65 5.49 25.32 33.89
CA SER A 65 6.23 25.77 35.07
C SER A 65 7.38 24.79 35.36
N THR A 66 8.40 25.23 36.09
CA THR A 66 9.55 24.38 36.43
C THR A 66 9.20 23.18 37.31
N LYS A 67 7.98 23.14 37.90
CA LYS A 67 7.45 22.00 38.65
C LYS A 67 7.23 20.75 37.77
N ILE A 68 7.10 20.90 36.46
CA ILE A 68 6.94 19.74 35.56
C ILE A 68 8.12 18.77 35.64
N LEU A 69 9.33 19.26 36.01
CA LEU A 69 10.50 18.41 36.13
C LEU A 69 10.38 17.40 37.27
N SER A 70 9.85 17.81 38.42
CA SER A 70 9.60 16.87 39.53
C SER A 70 8.52 15.86 39.14
N ASP A 71 7.47 16.30 38.44
CA ASP A 71 6.37 15.42 38.07
C ASP A 71 6.76 14.41 36.98
N ILE A 72 7.54 14.81 35.96
CA ILE A 72 8.09 13.89 34.94
C ILE A 72 8.98 12.83 35.59
N LEU A 73 9.84 13.22 36.53
CA LEU A 73 10.72 12.30 37.25
C LEU A 73 9.92 11.28 38.08
N MET A 74 8.83 11.70 38.70
CA MET A 74 7.95 10.80 39.46
C MET A 74 7.16 9.85 38.57
N GLU A 75 6.87 10.23 37.32
CA GLU A 75 5.97 9.47 36.44
C GLU A 75 6.70 8.46 35.54
N PHE A 76 7.88 8.80 35.00
CA PHE A 76 8.53 7.99 33.95
C PHE A 76 9.81 7.26 34.38
N VAL A 77 10.27 7.40 35.62
CA VAL A 77 11.58 6.86 36.06
C VAL A 77 11.40 5.91 37.25
N ALA A 78 11.64 4.61 37.04
CA ALA A 78 11.60 3.58 38.07
C ALA A 78 12.72 3.77 39.14
N PRO A 79 12.58 3.21 40.37
CA PRO A 79 13.48 3.36 41.53
C PRO A 79 15.00 3.20 41.31
N ASN A 80 15.43 2.58 40.20
CA ASN A 80 16.83 2.18 39.99
C ASN A 80 17.57 2.99 38.90
N PHE A 81 16.96 4.03 38.34
CA PHE A 81 17.59 4.90 37.32
C PHE A 81 17.79 6.34 37.84
N PHE A 82 18.14 6.47 39.12
CA PHE A 82 18.08 7.72 39.89
C PHE A 82 19.22 8.73 39.63
N ALA A 83 20.28 8.35 38.91
CA ALA A 83 21.53 9.11 38.89
C ALA A 83 21.80 9.96 37.63
N SER A 84 21.28 9.59 36.46
CA SER A 84 21.70 10.20 35.18
C SER A 84 20.91 11.46 34.78
N VAL A 85 19.59 11.48 34.97
CA VAL A 85 18.73 12.58 34.48
C VAL A 85 18.78 13.82 35.39
N LEU A 86 18.82 13.63 36.71
CA LEU A 86 19.00 14.72 37.68
C LEU A 86 20.40 15.33 37.62
N GLY A 87 21.42 14.55 37.25
CA GLY A 87 22.77 15.04 37.00
C GLY A 87 22.82 16.11 35.90
N ILE A 88 22.06 15.93 34.82
CA ILE A 88 22.02 16.88 33.69
C ILE A 88 21.26 18.17 34.05
N ALA A 89 20.14 18.06 34.78
CA ALA A 89 19.33 19.22 35.16
C ALA A 89 19.95 20.07 36.29
N LEU A 90 20.69 19.46 37.21
CA LEU A 90 21.32 20.14 38.37
C LEU A 90 22.75 20.61 38.11
N GLN A 91 23.43 20.16 37.04
CA GLN A 91 24.80 20.60 36.70
C GLN A 91 24.88 21.81 35.76
N ASP A 92 23.76 22.33 35.22
CA ASP A 92 23.79 23.57 34.45
C ASP A 92 23.85 24.79 35.38
N TRP A 93 25.07 25.12 35.82
CA TRP A 93 25.37 26.28 36.66
C TRP A 93 24.86 27.60 36.06
N GLN A 94 24.67 27.68 34.73
CA GLN A 94 24.14 28.86 34.08
C GLN A 94 22.64 29.00 34.35
N VAL A 95 21.88 27.90 34.38
CA VAL A 95 20.46 27.91 34.78
C VAL A 95 20.30 28.32 36.25
N PHE A 96 21.20 27.83 37.12
CA PHE A 96 21.26 28.24 38.53
C PHE A 96 21.48 29.75 38.66
N LEU A 97 22.48 30.32 37.97
CA LEU A 97 22.73 31.77 37.97
C LEU A 97 21.56 32.58 37.39
N LEU A 98 20.91 32.09 36.33
CA LEU A 98 19.71 32.71 35.77
C LEU A 98 18.51 32.69 36.74
N GLY A 99 18.51 31.81 37.74
CA GLY A 99 17.52 31.76 38.81
C GLY A 99 17.54 33.01 39.71
N PHE A 100 18.72 33.60 39.94
CA PHE A 100 18.88 34.78 40.80
C PHE A 100 18.43 36.10 40.17
N LEU A 101 18.23 36.11 38.84
CA LEU A 101 17.72 37.30 38.16
C LEU A 101 16.23 37.53 38.49
N PRO A 102 15.77 38.76 38.74
CA PRO A 102 14.34 39.06 38.93
C PRO A 102 13.50 38.83 37.67
N GLY A 103 12.23 38.44 37.86
CA GLY A 103 11.27 38.18 36.79
C GLY A 103 10.82 36.71 36.70
N SER A 104 10.01 36.37 35.70
CA SER A 104 9.37 35.05 35.60
C SER A 104 10.22 34.01 34.87
N SER A 105 10.15 32.76 35.32
CA SER A 105 10.81 31.61 34.67
C SER A 105 9.77 30.64 34.11
N THR A 106 10.02 30.13 32.92
CA THR A 106 9.22 29.07 32.29
C THR A 106 10.15 28.04 31.67
N LEU A 107 9.69 26.80 31.58
CA LEU A 107 10.36 25.74 30.85
C LEU A 107 9.64 25.53 29.53
N LEU A 108 10.37 25.51 28.44
CA LEU A 108 9.85 25.12 27.13
C LEU A 108 10.27 23.67 26.90
N LEU A 109 9.28 22.80 26.77
CA LEU A 109 9.44 21.38 26.56
C LEU A 109 8.99 21.06 25.14
N HIS A 110 9.82 20.34 24.42
CA HIS A 110 9.53 19.82 23.09
C HIS A 110 10.01 18.38 23.04
N PHE A 111 9.14 17.48 22.59
CA PHE A 111 9.45 16.09 22.36
C PHE A 111 8.62 15.61 21.16
N GLU A 112 9.30 15.14 20.13
CA GLU A 112 8.68 14.45 19.01
C GLU A 112 9.37 13.10 18.77
N ALA A 113 8.55 12.06 18.60
CA ALA A 113 8.93 10.76 18.08
C ALA A 113 8.18 10.59 16.76
N ASN A 114 8.91 10.43 15.67
CA ASN A 114 8.39 10.55 14.31
C ASN A 114 8.61 9.25 13.53
N PRO A 115 7.68 8.86 12.65
CA PRO A 115 7.93 7.81 11.69
C PRO A 115 8.98 8.26 10.65
N ILE A 116 9.62 7.29 10.03
CA ILE A 116 10.70 7.50 9.08
C ILE A 116 10.17 8.25 7.86
N GLY A 117 10.79 9.40 7.57
CA GLY A 117 10.45 10.24 6.43
C GLY A 117 9.31 11.23 6.69
N TYR A 118 8.83 11.36 7.93
CA TYR A 118 7.86 12.39 8.32
C TYR A 118 8.43 13.80 8.11
N ASP A 119 7.97 14.50 7.06
CA ASP A 119 8.37 15.87 6.70
C ASP A 119 9.90 16.12 6.67
N GLY A 120 10.71 15.08 6.44
CA GLY A 120 12.18 15.17 6.50
C GLY A 120 12.73 15.44 7.91
N ARG A 121 11.92 15.23 8.96
CA ARG A 121 12.32 15.36 10.37
C ARG A 121 13.05 14.12 10.86
N SER A 122 13.84 14.32 11.92
CA SER A 122 14.48 13.26 12.68
C SER A 122 13.45 12.35 13.35
N VAL A 123 13.76 11.05 13.48
CA VAL A 123 12.88 10.07 14.16
C VAL A 123 12.70 10.38 15.63
N CYS A 124 13.67 11.07 16.24
CA CYS A 124 13.56 11.61 17.57
C CYS A 124 14.16 13.01 17.61
N ASN A 125 13.41 13.96 18.18
CA ASN A 125 13.90 15.29 18.50
C ASN A 125 13.26 15.74 19.81
N MET A 126 14.10 16.03 20.79
CA MET A 126 13.64 16.46 22.09
C MET A 126 14.58 17.49 22.67
N TYR A 127 14.02 18.50 23.32
CA TYR A 127 14.81 19.48 24.04
C TYR A 127 14.04 20.09 25.19
N LEU A 128 14.81 20.45 26.21
CA LEU A 128 14.36 21.15 27.39
C LEU A 128 15.04 22.51 27.45
N ARG A 129 14.26 23.59 27.39
CA ARG A 129 14.80 24.95 27.34
C ARG A 129 14.25 25.81 28.48
N TYR A 130 15.14 26.24 29.36
CA TYR A 130 14.83 27.22 30.38
C TYR A 130 14.71 28.62 29.75
N VAL A 131 13.64 29.33 30.08
CA VAL A 131 13.37 30.69 29.60
C VAL A 131 13.13 31.61 30.78
N LYS A 132 14.02 32.57 30.97
CA LYS A 132 13.91 33.64 31.97
C LYS A 132 13.43 34.92 31.28
N LYS A 133 12.34 35.51 31.76
CA LYS A 133 11.94 36.88 31.41
C LYS A 133 12.51 37.83 32.46
N PHE A 134 13.73 38.30 32.24
CA PHE A 134 14.36 39.28 33.11
C PHE A 134 13.59 40.59 33.09
N LEU A 135 13.21 41.08 34.28
CA LEU A 135 12.36 42.26 34.46
C LEU A 135 11.09 42.22 33.59
N TRP A 136 10.55 41.02 33.34
CA TRP A 136 9.36 40.76 32.49
C TRP A 136 9.48 41.20 31.02
N MET A 137 10.59 41.83 30.61
CA MET A 137 10.80 42.40 29.28
C MET A 137 11.78 41.58 28.44
N ILE A 138 12.91 41.16 29.00
CA ILE A 138 14.01 40.55 28.23
C ILE A 138 13.97 39.03 28.38
N LYS A 139 13.80 38.31 27.26
CA LYS A 139 13.78 36.84 27.23
C LYS A 139 15.18 36.27 27.06
N ILE A 140 15.74 35.70 28.13
CA ILE A 140 16.98 34.92 28.11
C ILE A 140 16.61 33.43 27.99
N ARG A 141 17.24 32.69 27.06
CA ARG A 141 16.96 31.28 26.78
C ARG A 141 18.21 30.43 26.97
N ARG A 142 18.09 29.30 27.66
CA ARG A 142 19.16 28.30 27.82
C ARG A 142 18.60 26.91 27.56
N THR A 143 19.15 26.21 26.59
CA THR A 143 18.83 24.79 26.36
C THR A 143 19.60 23.97 27.39
N VAL A 144 18.88 23.28 28.26
CA VAL A 144 19.43 22.47 29.37
C VAL A 144 19.70 21.05 28.88
N PHE A 145 18.87 20.57 27.96
CA PHE A 145 19.00 19.27 27.33
C PHE A 145 18.52 19.36 25.89
N SER A 146 19.21 18.64 25.00
CA SER A 146 18.81 18.47 23.62
C SER A 146 19.30 17.11 23.16
N TYR A 147 18.43 16.37 22.50
CA TYR A 147 18.77 15.12 21.85
C TYR A 147 18.02 15.03 20.53
N GLN A 148 18.74 14.69 19.48
CA GLN A 148 18.19 14.52 18.15
C GLN A 148 18.86 13.31 17.51
N ARG A 149 18.06 12.46 16.88
CA ARG A 149 18.56 11.25 16.22
C ARG A 149 17.78 10.99 14.94
N ASP A 150 18.54 10.76 13.88
CA ASP A 150 18.00 10.35 12.59
C ASP A 150 17.95 8.83 12.45
N TYR A 151 17.13 8.39 11.51
CA TYR A 151 17.04 7.00 11.12
C TYR A 151 18.34 6.51 10.44
N PRO A 152 18.87 5.32 10.78
CA PRO A 152 20.03 4.76 10.08
C PRO A 152 19.67 4.34 8.65
N LEU A 153 20.36 4.86 7.64
CA LEU A 153 20.06 4.63 6.21
C LEU A 153 20.09 3.15 5.78
N SER A 154 20.82 2.28 6.49
CA SER A 154 20.97 0.87 6.16
C SER A 154 19.88 -0.05 6.71
N MET A 155 18.95 0.48 7.52
CA MET A 155 17.90 -0.34 8.14
C MET A 155 16.67 -0.44 7.21
N ILE A 156 15.85 -1.48 7.39
CA ILE A 156 14.56 -1.63 6.71
C ILE A 156 13.50 -0.78 7.42
N ASN A 157 12.70 -0.04 6.65
CA ASN A 157 11.69 0.86 7.18
C ASN A 157 10.51 0.07 7.75
N TYR A 158 10.47 0.01 9.08
CA TYR A 158 9.47 -0.71 9.87
C TYR A 158 8.08 -0.07 9.80
N ASP A 159 8.01 1.26 9.74
CA ASP A 159 6.77 2.04 9.81
C ASP A 159 5.80 1.78 8.64
N LYS A 160 6.35 1.35 7.50
CA LYS A 160 5.59 1.06 6.28
C LYS A 160 5.16 -0.39 6.14
N MET A 161 5.66 -1.29 6.99
CA MET A 161 5.38 -2.70 6.82
C MET A 161 3.92 -2.99 7.21
N PRO A 162 3.25 -3.88 6.46
CA PRO A 162 2.01 -4.47 6.90
C PRO A 162 2.26 -5.47 8.02
N GLY A 163 1.27 -5.62 8.89
CA GLY A 163 1.35 -6.55 9.99
C GLY A 163 0.30 -6.29 11.06
N SER A 164 0.42 -7.00 12.15
CA SER A 164 -0.42 -6.80 13.32
C SER A 164 -0.01 -5.57 14.11
N TYR A 165 -0.93 -5.02 14.88
CA TYR A 165 -0.66 -3.86 15.72
C TYR A 165 -0.79 -4.16 17.21
N TYR A 166 -0.05 -3.39 17.99
CA TYR A 166 -0.29 -3.23 19.41
C TYR A 166 -1.05 -1.91 19.61
N GLU A 167 -2.17 -1.98 20.31
CA GLU A 167 -2.96 -0.80 20.67
C GLU A 167 -2.40 -0.16 21.94
N LEU A 168 -2.01 1.11 21.85
CA LEU A 168 -1.49 1.88 22.98
C LEU A 168 -2.60 2.49 23.83
N SER A 169 -3.78 2.73 23.25
CA SER A 169 -4.94 3.26 23.95
C SER A 169 -6.24 3.02 23.18
N ASN A 170 -7.32 2.71 23.90
CA ASN A 170 -8.67 2.47 23.33
C ASN A 170 -9.33 3.72 22.71
N ALA A 171 -8.70 4.89 22.82
CA ALA A 171 -9.17 6.14 22.22
C ALA A 171 -8.30 6.46 21.00
N ASN A 172 -8.91 6.92 19.90
CA ASN A 172 -8.23 7.35 18.67
C ASN A 172 -7.38 8.63 18.88
N GLY A 173 -6.41 8.61 19.79
CA GLY A 173 -5.57 9.75 20.17
C GLY A 173 -6.32 10.94 20.81
N ALA A 174 -7.65 10.95 20.76
CA ALA A 174 -8.50 11.93 21.40
C ALA A 174 -9.01 11.36 22.73
N ALA A 175 -8.45 11.83 23.84
CA ALA A 175 -8.95 11.51 25.18
C ALA A 175 -10.48 11.63 25.22
N ILE A 176 -11.15 10.50 25.49
CA ILE A 176 -12.56 10.46 25.85
C ILE A 176 -12.62 11.00 27.28
N SER A 177 -12.58 12.33 27.45
CA SER A 177 -12.41 13.04 28.73
C SER A 177 -11.06 12.82 29.44
N SER A 178 -10.67 13.80 30.28
CA SER A 178 -9.41 13.78 31.06
C SER A 178 -9.28 12.58 31.99
N ASP A 179 -10.40 11.96 32.34
CA ASP A 179 -10.50 11.00 33.43
C ASP A 179 -10.28 9.54 32.95
N GLN A 180 -10.31 9.34 31.63
CA GLN A 180 -10.05 8.03 30.98
C GLN A 180 -8.71 7.97 30.23
N ALA A 181 -7.95 9.07 30.19
CA ALA A 181 -6.63 9.08 29.55
C ALA A 181 -5.62 8.31 30.41
N GLU A 182 -4.68 7.62 29.75
CA GLU A 182 -3.51 7.01 30.41
C GLU A 182 -2.80 8.03 31.32
N ARG A 183 -2.32 7.56 32.47
CA ARG A 183 -1.78 8.43 33.55
C ARG A 183 -0.67 9.38 33.06
N TRP A 184 0.16 8.89 32.14
CA TRP A 184 1.24 9.65 31.53
C TRP A 184 0.75 10.76 30.57
N VAL A 185 -0.41 10.57 29.91
CA VAL A 185 -1.05 11.60 29.07
C VAL A 185 -1.66 12.70 29.95
N GLN A 186 -2.22 12.33 31.11
CA GLN A 186 -2.78 13.29 32.08
C GLN A 186 -1.72 14.26 32.61
N LEU A 187 -0.45 13.83 32.68
CA LEU A 187 0.66 14.71 33.04
C LEU A 187 0.77 15.89 32.07
N PHE A 188 0.75 15.63 30.77
CA PHE A 188 0.96 16.69 29.77
C PHE A 188 -0.25 17.63 29.66
N THR A 189 -1.47 17.12 29.84
CA THR A 189 -2.69 17.94 29.89
C THR A 189 -2.73 18.84 31.13
N ARG A 190 -2.25 18.39 32.30
CA ARG A 190 -2.14 19.20 33.53
C ARG A 190 -1.33 20.48 33.31
N TYR A 191 -0.30 20.42 32.46
CA TYR A 191 0.56 21.56 32.15
C TYR A 191 0.12 22.34 30.89
N ASN A 192 -1.05 22.03 30.34
CA ASN A 192 -1.62 22.66 29.13
C ASN A 192 -0.64 22.63 27.94
N LEU A 193 0.07 21.50 27.78
CA LEU A 193 0.96 21.26 26.65
C LEU A 193 0.16 20.78 25.45
N THR A 194 0.61 21.15 24.25
CA THR A 194 0.07 20.62 23.01
C THR A 194 0.55 19.19 22.85
N THR A 195 -0.36 18.24 22.73
CA THR A 195 -0.02 16.83 22.56
C THR A 195 -0.70 16.18 21.37
N ASN A 196 -0.01 15.26 20.69
CA ASN A 196 -0.57 14.38 19.68
C ASN A 196 0.08 12.99 19.82
N PHE A 197 -0.72 11.93 19.80
CA PHE A 197 -0.26 10.56 20.00
C PHE A 197 -0.91 9.62 18.99
N GLU A 198 -0.12 8.75 18.38
CA GLU A 198 -0.61 7.62 17.61
C GLU A 198 -1.14 6.55 18.57
N ASN A 199 -2.30 5.97 18.28
CA ASN A 199 -2.94 5.00 19.18
C ASN A 199 -2.53 3.54 18.88
N LYS A 200 -1.77 3.33 17.81
CA LYS A 200 -1.32 2.02 17.35
C LYS A 200 0.16 2.04 17.00
N LEU A 201 0.84 0.95 17.30
CA LEU A 201 2.18 0.70 16.81
C LEU A 201 2.16 -0.59 15.99
N MET A 202 2.92 -0.61 14.90
CA MET A 202 3.15 -1.88 14.21
C MET A 202 3.94 -2.80 15.14
N PHE A 203 3.46 -4.02 15.34
CA PHE A 203 3.98 -4.92 16.36
C PHE A 203 4.68 -6.14 15.76
N ILE A 204 4.01 -6.90 14.90
CA ILE A 204 4.63 -8.03 14.18
C ILE A 204 4.33 -7.89 12.69
N PRO A 205 5.35 -7.72 11.83
CA PRO A 205 5.19 -7.68 10.39
C PRO A 205 4.67 -9.00 9.82
N THR A 206 3.89 -8.93 8.73
CA THR A 206 3.40 -10.11 7.99
C THR A 206 4.56 -11.03 7.60
N VAL A 207 5.64 -10.46 7.07
CA VAL A 207 6.84 -11.19 6.64
C VAL A 207 7.45 -12.02 7.78
N SER A 208 7.50 -11.46 8.99
CA SER A 208 8.03 -12.14 10.16
C SER A 208 7.09 -13.24 10.67
N SER A 209 5.77 -12.99 10.69
CA SER A 209 4.80 -14.03 11.10
C SER A 209 4.78 -15.23 10.16
N LEU A 210 5.08 -15.03 8.88
CA LEU A 210 5.12 -16.09 7.87
C LEU A 210 6.51 -16.72 7.70
N ASP A 211 7.51 -16.25 8.45
CA ASP A 211 8.92 -16.61 8.32
C ASP A 211 9.40 -16.70 6.86
N ILE A 212 9.14 -15.65 6.10
CA ILE A 212 9.48 -15.60 4.68
C ILE A 212 11.00 -15.72 4.51
N GLY A 213 11.43 -16.70 3.70
CA GLY A 213 12.85 -16.94 3.43
C GLY A 213 13.60 -17.63 4.57
N GLU A 214 12.91 -18.05 5.64
CA GLU A 214 13.45 -18.86 6.75
C GLU A 214 14.67 -18.28 7.49
N GLY A 215 14.86 -16.96 7.42
CA GLY A 215 16.09 -16.30 7.86
C GLY A 215 17.35 -16.73 7.09
N LYS A 216 17.20 -17.50 6.00
CA LYS A 216 18.28 -18.01 5.13
C LYS A 216 18.50 -17.12 3.91
N VAL A 217 17.56 -16.22 3.62
CA VAL A 217 17.57 -15.33 2.45
C VAL A 217 17.48 -13.90 2.91
N GLU A 218 18.31 -13.02 2.33
CA GLU A 218 18.20 -11.59 2.57
C GLU A 218 16.91 -11.04 1.93
N LEU A 219 16.14 -10.30 2.72
CA LEU A 219 14.89 -9.68 2.30
C LEU A 219 15.08 -8.18 2.08
N THR A 220 14.45 -7.65 1.04
CA THR A 220 14.48 -6.23 0.69
C THR A 220 13.25 -5.50 1.26
N GLN A 221 13.27 -4.16 1.24
CA GLN A 221 12.10 -3.34 1.61
C GLN A 221 10.83 -3.77 0.86
N SER A 222 10.95 -4.10 -0.43
CA SER A 222 9.79 -4.52 -1.22
C SER A 222 9.21 -5.85 -0.76
N ASP A 223 10.01 -6.76 -0.19
CA ASP A 223 9.48 -7.99 0.39
C ASP A 223 8.65 -7.66 1.66
N TYR A 224 9.16 -6.77 2.50
CA TYR A 224 8.47 -6.32 3.71
C TYR A 224 7.21 -5.50 3.45
N GLU A 225 7.11 -4.79 2.33
CA GLU A 225 5.92 -4.01 1.96
C GLU A 225 4.92 -4.81 1.11
N LYS A 226 5.28 -6.04 0.70
CA LYS A 226 4.47 -6.86 -0.21
C LYS A 226 3.25 -7.45 0.49
N LYS A 227 2.16 -7.56 -0.27
CA LYS A 227 0.98 -8.37 0.09
C LYS A 227 1.19 -9.84 -0.27
N TYR A 228 1.05 -10.72 0.72
CA TYR A 228 1.11 -12.18 0.56
C TYR A 228 -0.29 -12.75 0.41
N LEU A 229 -0.49 -13.71 -0.50
CA LEU A 229 -1.82 -14.25 -0.77
C LEU A 229 -1.86 -15.72 -0.33
N MET A 230 -2.88 -16.10 0.45
CA MET A 230 -3.05 -17.47 0.91
C MET A 230 -3.16 -18.48 -0.25
N ASN A 231 -3.82 -18.08 -1.34
CA ASN A 231 -3.98 -18.90 -2.54
C ASN A 231 -2.76 -18.85 -3.49
N PHE A 232 -1.78 -18.00 -3.18
CA PHE A 232 -0.56 -17.86 -3.96
C PHE A 232 0.65 -17.72 -3.04
N PRO A 233 1.02 -18.79 -2.30
CA PRO A 233 2.19 -18.79 -1.43
C PRO A 233 3.47 -18.42 -2.20
N PRO A 234 4.42 -17.71 -1.57
CA PRO A 234 5.66 -17.36 -2.23
C PRO A 234 6.50 -18.61 -2.51
N ALA A 235 7.13 -18.65 -3.69
CA ALA A 235 8.01 -19.74 -4.09
C ALA A 235 9.43 -19.59 -3.50
N SER A 236 10.18 -20.69 -3.53
CA SER A 236 11.61 -20.72 -3.15
C SER A 236 12.41 -19.70 -3.99
N PRO A 237 13.39 -18.98 -3.43
CA PRO A 237 13.93 -19.16 -2.07
C PRO A 237 13.18 -18.39 -0.98
N LYS A 238 12.32 -17.43 -1.32
CA LYS A 238 11.54 -16.61 -0.38
C LYS A 238 10.21 -17.26 0.05
N HIS A 239 10.19 -18.58 0.12
CA HIS A 239 9.02 -19.33 0.56
C HIS A 239 8.80 -19.22 2.07
N THR A 240 7.63 -19.65 2.52
CA THR A 240 7.33 -19.88 3.93
C THR A 240 7.60 -21.36 4.26
N PRO A 241 8.10 -21.67 5.47
CA PRO A 241 8.29 -23.05 5.92
C PRO A 241 6.97 -23.71 6.36
N PHE A 242 5.88 -22.95 6.48
CA PHE A 242 4.59 -23.46 6.94
C PHE A 242 3.82 -24.17 5.82
N ASP A 243 3.09 -25.23 6.17
CA ASP A 243 2.25 -25.99 5.22
C ASP A 243 1.08 -25.17 4.67
N ALA A 244 0.62 -24.19 5.45
CA ALA A 244 -0.37 -23.20 5.06
C ALA A 244 -0.32 -22.01 6.02
N PHE A 245 -0.83 -20.87 5.58
CA PHE A 245 -0.99 -19.71 6.43
C PHE A 245 -2.30 -18.99 6.20
N TYR A 246 -2.73 -18.25 7.22
CA TYR A 246 -3.87 -17.34 7.19
C TYR A 246 -3.38 -15.90 7.29
N ILE A 247 -3.99 -14.98 6.55
CA ILE A 247 -3.71 -13.55 6.66
C ILE A 247 -5.03 -12.79 6.67
N THR A 248 -5.18 -11.84 7.60
CA THR A 248 -6.31 -10.91 7.58
C THR A 248 -6.15 -9.85 6.50
N ASP A 249 -7.23 -9.48 5.83
CA ASP A 249 -7.21 -8.48 4.74
C ASP A 249 -6.65 -7.12 5.17
N GLY A 250 -6.86 -6.74 6.44
CA GLY A 250 -6.33 -5.55 7.07
C GLY A 250 -5.59 -5.87 8.36
N SER A 251 -4.83 -4.91 8.86
CA SER A 251 -4.17 -5.02 10.16
C SER A 251 -5.16 -5.09 11.30
N THR A 252 -4.92 -6.03 12.20
CA THR A 252 -5.71 -6.25 13.41
C THR A 252 -4.81 -6.28 14.65
N TYR A 253 -5.43 -6.23 15.83
CA TYR A 253 -4.70 -6.34 17.09
C TYR A 253 -3.92 -7.66 17.13
N HIS A 254 -2.71 -7.67 17.68
CA HIS A 254 -1.80 -8.80 17.59
C HIS A 254 -2.40 -10.15 18.02
N THR A 255 -3.22 -10.17 19.06
CA THR A 255 -3.87 -11.39 19.56
C THR A 255 -5.35 -11.48 19.18
N SER A 256 -5.80 -10.71 18.18
CA SER A 256 -7.17 -10.83 17.70
C SER A 256 -7.39 -12.23 17.10
N PHE A 257 -8.59 -12.74 17.28
CA PHE A 257 -8.98 -14.03 16.73
C PHE A 257 -10.35 -13.91 16.10
N GLU A 258 -10.38 -13.87 14.77
CA GLU A 258 -11.61 -13.69 13.99
C GLU A 258 -12.30 -15.05 13.76
N PRO A 259 -13.64 -15.12 13.67
CA PRO A 259 -14.34 -16.39 13.41
C PRO A 259 -13.85 -17.11 12.15
N THR A 260 -13.48 -16.35 11.12
CA THR A 260 -12.89 -16.86 9.86
C THR A 260 -11.55 -17.55 10.07
N MET A 261 -10.76 -17.16 11.09
CA MET A 261 -9.53 -17.86 11.46
C MET A 261 -9.86 -19.23 12.05
N LEU A 262 -10.87 -19.31 12.92
CA LEU A 262 -11.31 -20.58 13.50
C LEU A 262 -11.80 -21.53 12.40
N ASP A 263 -12.66 -21.05 11.51
CA ASP A 263 -13.16 -21.85 10.39
C ASP A 263 -12.00 -22.36 9.53
N TRP A 264 -11.03 -21.48 9.21
CA TRP A 264 -9.85 -21.87 8.47
C TRP A 264 -8.98 -22.89 9.22
N MET A 265 -8.78 -22.74 10.53
CA MET A 265 -8.04 -23.72 11.35
C MET A 265 -8.73 -25.08 11.35
N LEU A 266 -10.06 -25.11 11.47
CA LEU A 266 -10.83 -26.34 11.38
C LEU A 266 -10.69 -26.98 9.98
N GLU A 267 -10.62 -26.21 8.89
CA GLU A 267 -10.31 -26.73 7.56
C GLU A 267 -8.93 -27.40 7.49
N GLN A 268 -7.92 -26.86 8.20
CA GLN A 268 -6.59 -27.48 8.25
C GLN A 268 -6.59 -28.85 8.96
N MET A 269 -7.55 -29.08 9.85
CA MET A 269 -7.71 -30.34 10.59
C MET A 269 -8.50 -31.41 9.82
N LYS A 270 -9.22 -31.05 8.75
CA LYS A 270 -10.03 -32.01 7.99
C LYS A 270 -9.19 -33.01 7.20
N VAL A 271 -9.67 -34.25 7.14
CA VAL A 271 -9.20 -35.23 6.16
C VAL A 271 -9.81 -34.88 4.80
N THR A 272 -8.98 -34.52 3.84
CA THR A 272 -9.42 -34.10 2.50
C THR A 272 -8.31 -34.29 1.47
N VAL A 273 -8.65 -34.15 0.19
CA VAL A 273 -7.67 -34.19 -0.90
C VAL A 273 -6.81 -32.93 -0.86
N ASP A 274 -5.50 -33.10 -0.76
CA ASP A 274 -4.49 -32.05 -0.87
C ASP A 274 -3.84 -32.03 -2.25
N GLY A 275 -3.42 -30.86 -2.70
CA GLY A 275 -2.85 -30.64 -4.04
C GLY A 275 -3.28 -29.28 -4.63
N PRO A 276 -2.75 -28.90 -5.80
CA PRO A 276 -3.02 -27.59 -6.39
C PRO A 276 -4.48 -27.41 -6.80
N GLU A 277 -4.98 -26.18 -6.72
CA GLU A 277 -6.31 -25.80 -7.26
C GLU A 277 -6.27 -25.66 -8.79
N VAL A 278 -5.11 -25.25 -9.33
CA VAL A 278 -4.82 -25.12 -10.76
C VAL A 278 -3.73 -26.12 -11.10
N ALA A 279 -4.17 -27.27 -11.60
CA ALA A 279 -3.34 -28.42 -11.87
C ALA A 279 -2.73 -28.35 -13.27
N THR A 280 -1.49 -28.82 -13.39
CA THR A 280 -0.81 -29.03 -14.66
C THR A 280 -0.35 -30.48 -14.75
N ASP A 281 0.25 -30.85 -15.88
CA ASP A 281 0.83 -32.18 -16.02
C ASP A 281 1.87 -32.44 -14.92
N GLY A 282 1.77 -33.60 -14.26
CA GLY A 282 2.62 -33.98 -13.14
C GLY A 282 2.19 -33.44 -11.77
N SER A 283 1.14 -32.61 -11.67
CA SER A 283 0.61 -32.18 -10.38
C SER A 283 0.23 -33.40 -9.51
N ARG A 284 0.59 -33.36 -8.24
CA ARG A 284 0.41 -34.49 -7.31
C ARG A 284 -0.65 -34.20 -6.26
N TYR A 285 -1.50 -35.20 -6.01
CA TYR A 285 -2.55 -35.17 -5.00
C TYR A 285 -2.30 -36.21 -3.92
N THR A 286 -2.64 -35.85 -2.68
CA THR A 286 -2.55 -36.74 -1.51
C THR A 286 -3.79 -36.59 -0.63
N ILE A 287 -3.94 -37.40 0.41
CA ILE A 287 -4.95 -37.16 1.45
C ILE A 287 -4.27 -36.51 2.64
N ARG A 288 -4.65 -35.26 2.91
CA ARG A 288 -4.22 -34.54 4.11
C ARG A 288 -4.76 -35.24 5.35
N ASN A 289 -3.96 -35.25 6.41
CA ASN A 289 -4.31 -35.88 7.70
C ASN A 289 -4.65 -37.37 7.59
N ASN A 290 -4.10 -38.09 6.60
CA ASN A 290 -4.16 -39.55 6.52
C ASN A 290 -3.16 -40.20 7.49
N THR A 291 -3.37 -40.04 8.80
CA THR A 291 -2.43 -40.47 9.84
C THR A 291 -2.23 -41.98 9.92
N MET A 292 -3.18 -42.76 9.40
CA MET A 292 -3.13 -44.23 9.41
C MET A 292 -2.66 -44.82 8.07
N ASN A 293 -2.22 -43.98 7.13
CA ASN A 293 -1.72 -44.37 5.80
C ASN A 293 -2.65 -45.35 5.06
N TYR A 294 -3.96 -45.07 5.06
CA TYR A 294 -4.93 -45.89 4.33
C TYR A 294 -4.57 -45.96 2.84
N ASN A 295 -4.81 -47.11 2.21
CA ASN A 295 -4.68 -47.27 0.76
C ASN A 295 -5.71 -46.38 0.05
N ILE A 296 -5.24 -45.65 -0.96
CA ILE A 296 -6.05 -44.69 -1.72
C ILE A 296 -6.20 -45.19 -3.15
N THR A 297 -7.44 -45.17 -3.66
CA THR A 297 -7.73 -45.32 -5.09
C THR A 297 -8.21 -43.99 -5.63
N TRP A 298 -7.59 -43.52 -6.71
CA TRP A 298 -7.88 -42.25 -7.34
C TRP A 298 -8.78 -42.41 -8.57
N ASN A 299 -9.66 -41.44 -8.80
CA ASN A 299 -10.42 -41.31 -10.03
C ASN A 299 -10.69 -39.84 -10.36
N THR A 300 -10.96 -39.56 -11.64
CA THR A 300 -11.40 -38.26 -12.16
C THR A 300 -12.87 -38.31 -12.57
N SER A 301 -13.56 -37.17 -12.55
CA SER A 301 -14.90 -37.05 -13.11
C SER A 301 -14.94 -37.08 -14.64
N ASP A 302 -13.82 -36.78 -15.32
CA ASP A 302 -13.71 -36.76 -16.78
C ASP A 302 -12.28 -37.09 -17.25
N GLU A 303 -12.08 -38.33 -17.70
CA GLU A 303 -10.80 -38.81 -18.23
C GLU A 303 -10.41 -38.21 -19.59
N SER A 304 -11.32 -37.52 -20.28
CA SER A 304 -10.99 -36.79 -21.52
C SER A 304 -10.20 -35.51 -21.23
N VAL A 305 -10.29 -34.97 -20.00
CA VAL A 305 -9.58 -33.77 -19.55
C VAL A 305 -8.23 -34.12 -18.91
N ALA A 306 -8.23 -35.06 -17.96
CA ALA A 306 -7.02 -35.54 -17.29
C ALA A 306 -7.25 -36.92 -16.66
N THR A 307 -6.20 -37.70 -16.48
CA THR A 307 -6.20 -38.96 -15.71
C THR A 307 -5.37 -38.81 -14.44
N VAL A 308 -5.58 -39.65 -13.45
CA VAL A 308 -4.79 -39.69 -12.22
C VAL A 308 -4.35 -41.12 -11.94
N ASP A 309 -3.06 -41.31 -11.66
CA ASP A 309 -2.52 -42.63 -11.38
C ASP A 309 -2.71 -43.04 -9.90
N ASN A 310 -2.29 -44.26 -9.57
CA ASN A 310 -2.40 -44.79 -8.20
C ASN A 310 -1.53 -44.06 -7.17
N THR A 311 -0.54 -43.27 -7.61
CA THR A 311 0.31 -42.44 -6.74
C THR A 311 -0.29 -41.06 -6.47
N GLY A 312 -1.42 -40.74 -7.13
CA GLY A 312 -2.05 -39.43 -7.09
C GLY A 312 -1.45 -38.43 -8.08
N THR A 313 -0.65 -38.88 -9.05
CA THR A 313 -0.05 -38.00 -10.07
C THR A 313 -1.01 -37.82 -11.23
N LEU A 314 -1.29 -36.55 -11.58
CA LEU A 314 -2.19 -36.17 -12.66
C LEU A 314 -1.45 -36.12 -14.01
N SER A 315 -2.07 -36.71 -15.04
CA SER A 315 -1.66 -36.56 -16.43
C SER A 315 -2.69 -35.72 -17.19
N MET A 316 -2.26 -34.53 -17.62
CA MET A 316 -3.12 -33.56 -18.29
C MET A 316 -3.28 -33.91 -19.79
N LYS A 317 -4.52 -33.86 -20.30
CA LYS A 317 -4.80 -34.01 -21.75
C LYS A 317 -5.22 -32.69 -22.40
N LYS A 318 -6.09 -31.93 -21.74
CA LYS A 318 -6.57 -30.62 -22.20
C LYS A 318 -7.02 -29.76 -21.03
N TYR A 319 -7.27 -28.48 -21.29
CA TYR A 319 -7.91 -27.60 -20.32
C TYR A 319 -9.33 -28.10 -19.96
N GLY A 320 -9.69 -28.00 -18.68
CA GLY A 320 -11.05 -28.24 -18.21
C GLY A 320 -11.16 -28.25 -16.69
N VAL A 321 -12.39 -28.20 -16.18
CA VAL A 321 -12.69 -28.27 -14.74
C VAL A 321 -13.21 -29.66 -14.41
N ILE A 322 -12.54 -30.36 -13.51
CA ILE A 322 -12.89 -31.74 -13.10
C ILE A 322 -12.94 -31.87 -11.58
N THR A 323 -13.47 -33.00 -11.10
CA THR A 323 -13.40 -33.39 -9.69
C THR A 323 -12.51 -34.62 -9.54
N ILE A 324 -11.45 -34.50 -8.75
CA ILE A 324 -10.65 -35.64 -8.31
C ILE A 324 -11.34 -36.29 -7.12
N THR A 325 -11.43 -37.62 -7.13
CA THR A 325 -11.98 -38.42 -6.05
C THR A 325 -10.93 -39.38 -5.51
N ALA A 326 -10.68 -39.31 -4.20
CA ALA A 326 -9.88 -40.28 -3.46
C ALA A 326 -10.81 -41.19 -2.68
N SER A 327 -10.72 -42.50 -2.91
CA SER A 327 -11.45 -43.52 -2.16
C SER A 327 -10.50 -44.19 -1.18
N CYS A 328 -10.79 -44.07 0.12
CA CYS A 328 -10.05 -44.70 1.20
C CYS A 328 -10.89 -45.79 1.85
N VAL A 329 -10.31 -46.94 2.15
CA VAL A 329 -10.98 -47.98 2.95
C VAL A 329 -10.60 -47.80 4.41
N ILE A 330 -11.55 -47.33 5.22
CA ILE A 330 -11.38 -47.06 6.65
C ILE A 330 -12.31 -48.02 7.40
N ASN A 331 -11.76 -48.94 8.19
CA ASN A 331 -12.54 -49.93 8.96
C ASN A 331 -13.58 -50.71 8.11
N ASN A 332 -13.20 -51.19 6.92
CA ASN A 332 -14.07 -51.85 5.95
C ASN A 332 -15.21 -50.98 5.36
N VAL A 333 -15.17 -49.67 5.59
CA VAL A 333 -16.08 -48.69 4.98
C VAL A 333 -15.28 -47.86 3.97
N THR A 334 -15.77 -47.79 2.73
CA THR A 334 -15.17 -46.93 1.71
C THR A 334 -15.65 -45.50 1.90
N THR A 335 -14.74 -44.62 2.32
CA THR A 335 -14.96 -43.18 2.42
C THR A 335 -14.39 -42.49 1.18
N LYS A 336 -15.13 -41.55 0.59
CA LYS A 336 -14.72 -40.80 -0.59
C LYS A 336 -14.50 -39.33 -0.25
N PHE A 337 -13.38 -38.79 -0.70
CA PHE A 337 -13.04 -37.38 -0.61
C PHE A 337 -12.95 -36.79 -2.01
N HIS A 338 -13.47 -35.57 -2.17
CA HIS A 338 -13.60 -34.93 -3.47
C HIS A 338 -12.89 -33.58 -3.46
N LYS A 339 -12.20 -33.25 -4.54
CA LYS A 339 -11.65 -31.91 -4.79
C LYS A 339 -11.92 -31.49 -6.22
N LYS A 340 -12.60 -30.36 -6.37
CA LYS A 340 -12.82 -29.72 -7.68
C LYS A 340 -11.56 -28.94 -8.03
N ILE A 341 -11.06 -29.12 -9.25
CA ILE A 341 -9.83 -28.47 -9.73
C ILE A 341 -10.02 -27.92 -11.14
N MET A 342 -9.17 -26.97 -11.50
CA MET A 342 -8.99 -26.54 -12.89
C MET A 342 -7.71 -27.16 -13.44
N VAL A 343 -7.82 -27.96 -14.50
CA VAL A 343 -6.68 -28.53 -15.21
C VAL A 343 -6.28 -27.57 -16.33
N GLY A 344 -5.01 -27.18 -16.36
CA GLY A 344 -4.49 -26.17 -17.26
C GLY A 344 -5.03 -24.77 -16.96
N PHE A 345 -4.86 -23.87 -17.93
CA PHE A 345 -5.27 -22.48 -17.82
C PHE A 345 -6.49 -22.19 -18.70
N PRO A 346 -7.44 -21.35 -18.23
CA PRO A 346 -8.63 -21.05 -19.00
C PRO A 346 -8.31 -20.12 -20.17
N PRO A 347 -9.13 -20.13 -21.22
CA PRO A 347 -8.99 -19.20 -22.32
C PRO A 347 -9.35 -17.77 -21.88
N PHE A 348 -8.52 -16.82 -22.32
CA PHE A 348 -8.73 -15.38 -22.10
C PHE A 348 -8.86 -14.64 -23.44
N VAL A 349 -9.71 -13.62 -23.43
CA VAL A 349 -9.76 -12.60 -24.48
C VAL A 349 -9.31 -11.28 -23.87
N LEU A 350 -8.49 -10.54 -24.60
CA LEU A 350 -8.06 -9.20 -24.22
C LEU A 350 -8.98 -8.17 -24.86
N GLU A 351 -9.47 -7.25 -24.05
CA GLU A 351 -10.34 -6.14 -24.45
C GLU A 351 -9.80 -4.84 -23.85
N TRP A 352 -9.96 -3.72 -24.54
CA TRP A 352 -9.54 -2.42 -24.02
C TRP A 352 -10.73 -1.48 -23.82
N ARG A 353 -10.58 -0.55 -22.87
CA ARG A 353 -11.50 0.58 -22.66
C ARG A 353 -10.71 1.80 -22.21
N MET A 354 -11.32 2.99 -22.24
CA MET A 354 -10.70 4.19 -21.67
C MET A 354 -10.93 4.23 -20.16
N GLU A 355 -9.87 4.43 -19.38
CA GLU A 355 -9.99 4.57 -17.92
C GLU A 355 -8.82 5.41 -17.37
N VAL A 356 -9.14 6.42 -16.56
CA VAL A 356 -8.14 7.33 -15.94
C VAL A 356 -7.14 7.91 -16.97
N SER A 357 -7.63 8.32 -18.15
CA SER A 357 -6.78 8.84 -19.25
C SER A 357 -5.74 7.86 -19.80
N ALA A 358 -5.97 6.56 -19.62
CA ALA A 358 -5.17 5.49 -20.19
C ALA A 358 -6.06 4.50 -20.95
N TYR A 359 -5.43 3.77 -21.87
CA TYR A 359 -6.02 2.58 -22.47
C TYR A 359 -5.89 1.43 -21.47
N MET A 360 -7.00 1.04 -20.86
CA MET A 360 -7.04 -0.06 -19.91
C MET A 360 -7.31 -1.36 -20.63
N VAL A 361 -6.28 -2.18 -20.81
CA VAL A 361 -6.41 -3.52 -21.39
C VAL A 361 -6.75 -4.50 -20.27
N SER A 362 -7.82 -5.27 -20.43
CA SER A 362 -8.31 -6.22 -19.45
C SER A 362 -8.39 -7.63 -20.03
N ALA A 363 -8.08 -8.62 -19.19
CA ALA A 363 -8.17 -10.03 -19.49
C ALA A 363 -9.52 -10.57 -19.03
N ARG A 364 -10.39 -10.90 -19.97
CA ARG A 364 -11.69 -11.53 -19.69
C ARG A 364 -11.60 -13.04 -19.87
N CYS A 365 -11.82 -13.79 -18.80
CA CYS A 365 -11.98 -15.25 -18.88
C CYS A 365 -13.27 -15.56 -19.64
N ILE A 366 -13.21 -16.42 -20.66
CA ILE A 366 -14.39 -16.76 -21.47
C ILE A 366 -15.08 -18.05 -21.03
N ASP A 367 -14.50 -18.79 -20.07
CA ASP A 367 -15.13 -19.95 -19.44
C ASP A 367 -15.60 -19.61 -18.02
N SER A 368 -16.91 -19.59 -17.81
CA SER A 368 -17.51 -19.31 -16.51
C SER A 368 -17.21 -20.38 -15.46
N LYS A 369 -16.88 -21.62 -15.86
CA LYS A 369 -16.53 -22.68 -14.90
C LYS A 369 -15.19 -22.41 -14.20
N ALA A 370 -14.33 -21.59 -14.79
CA ALA A 370 -13.03 -21.22 -14.25
C ALA A 370 -13.08 -20.07 -13.24
N GLU A 371 -14.20 -19.36 -13.12
CA GLU A 371 -14.31 -18.12 -12.34
C GLU A 371 -13.87 -18.30 -10.87
N THR A 372 -14.25 -19.41 -10.23
CA THR A 372 -13.86 -19.71 -8.84
C THR A 372 -12.36 -20.00 -8.68
N PHE A 373 -11.64 -20.28 -9.76
CA PHE A 373 -10.22 -20.60 -9.78
C PHE A 373 -9.33 -19.41 -10.14
N LEU A 374 -9.89 -18.29 -10.62
CA LEU A 374 -9.11 -17.11 -11.00
C LEU A 374 -8.33 -16.49 -9.83
N LYS A 375 -8.78 -16.70 -8.59
CA LYS A 375 -8.06 -16.33 -7.37
C LYS A 375 -6.75 -17.10 -7.14
N ASN A 376 -6.52 -18.19 -7.87
CA ASN A 376 -5.37 -19.08 -7.75
C ASN A 376 -4.37 -18.89 -8.90
N ILE A 377 -4.54 -17.86 -9.73
CA ILE A 377 -3.62 -17.47 -10.79
C ILE A 377 -3.20 -16.00 -10.63
N GLN A 378 -2.06 -15.65 -11.20
CA GLN A 378 -1.60 -14.28 -11.37
C GLN A 378 -1.34 -13.97 -12.83
N TYR A 379 -1.16 -12.70 -13.15
CA TYR A 379 -1.03 -12.20 -14.51
C TYR A 379 0.39 -11.69 -14.77
N GLU A 380 0.91 -12.00 -15.94
CA GLU A 380 2.12 -11.39 -16.49
C GLU A 380 1.73 -10.60 -17.73
N TRP A 381 2.10 -9.33 -17.75
CA TRP A 381 1.84 -8.43 -18.88
C TRP A 381 3.15 -7.99 -19.53
N LYS A 382 3.08 -7.75 -20.83
CA LYS A 382 4.21 -7.22 -21.60
C LYS A 382 3.69 -6.31 -22.71
N LEU A 383 4.30 -5.12 -22.82
CA LEU A 383 3.96 -4.14 -23.84
C LEU A 383 5.09 -4.07 -24.88
N LYS A 384 4.77 -4.28 -26.15
CA LYS A 384 5.70 -4.08 -27.27
C LYS A 384 5.25 -2.88 -28.09
N ARG A 385 6.15 -1.94 -28.34
CA ARG A 385 5.95 -0.82 -29.26
C ARG A 385 6.67 -1.08 -30.58
N ASP A 386 6.13 -0.61 -31.69
CA ASP A 386 6.73 -0.81 -33.01
C ASP A 386 8.15 -0.20 -33.15
N SER A 387 8.46 0.85 -32.38
CA SER A 387 9.74 1.55 -32.41
C SER A 387 10.83 0.95 -31.49
N GLU A 388 10.49 -0.02 -30.64
CA GLU A 388 11.41 -0.61 -29.67
C GLU A 388 11.99 -1.94 -30.19
N SER A 389 13.32 -1.98 -30.39
CA SER A 389 14.06 -3.23 -30.65
C SER A 389 14.30 -4.06 -29.38
N SER A 390 14.19 -3.44 -28.21
CA SER A 390 14.35 -4.08 -26.91
C SER A 390 13.06 -4.75 -26.46
N THR A 391 13.15 -6.03 -26.13
CA THR A 391 12.07 -6.77 -25.50
C THR A 391 11.88 -6.25 -24.08
N SER A 392 10.80 -5.52 -23.80
CA SER A 392 10.36 -5.28 -22.43
C SER A 392 10.20 -6.60 -21.68
N ASP A 393 10.59 -6.61 -20.41
CA ASP A 393 10.42 -7.76 -19.53
C ASP A 393 8.95 -7.93 -19.12
N TRP A 394 8.57 -9.17 -18.81
CA TRP A 394 7.25 -9.47 -18.28
C TRP A 394 7.09 -8.85 -16.89
N SER A 395 5.97 -8.18 -16.68
CA SER A 395 5.62 -7.58 -15.40
C SER A 395 4.52 -8.40 -14.73
N GLN A 396 4.80 -8.90 -13.52
CA GLN A 396 3.85 -9.68 -12.73
C GLN A 396 2.90 -8.76 -11.95
N THR A 397 1.63 -9.13 -11.91
CA THR A 397 0.58 -8.44 -11.15
C THR A 397 -0.54 -9.40 -10.76
N ILE A 398 -1.29 -9.01 -9.73
CA ILE A 398 -2.55 -9.66 -9.36
C ILE A 398 -3.73 -9.14 -10.20
N ASP A 399 -3.55 -7.98 -10.85
CA ASP A 399 -4.62 -7.31 -11.56
C ASP A 399 -4.84 -7.96 -12.94
N PRO A 400 -6.11 -8.28 -13.29
CA PRO A 400 -6.46 -8.80 -14.60
C PRO A 400 -6.47 -7.70 -15.66
N TRP A 401 -5.77 -6.59 -15.45
CA TRP A 401 -5.72 -5.45 -16.34
C TRP A 401 -4.37 -4.75 -16.30
N TRP A 402 -4.09 -4.01 -17.37
CA TRP A 402 -2.87 -3.24 -17.55
C TRP A 402 -3.15 -1.92 -18.25
N GLY A 403 -2.66 -0.83 -17.67
CA GLY A 403 -2.79 0.51 -18.23
C GLY A 403 -1.70 0.79 -19.26
N VAL A 404 -2.11 1.17 -20.47
CA VAL A 404 -1.22 1.70 -21.52
C VAL A 404 -1.42 3.20 -21.61
N MET A 405 -0.36 3.95 -21.26
CA MET A 405 -0.38 5.41 -21.30
C MET A 405 -0.37 5.90 -22.75
N PRO A 406 -1.27 6.82 -23.13
CA PRO A 406 -1.33 7.34 -24.48
C PRO A 406 -0.18 8.30 -24.77
N THR A 407 0.21 8.39 -26.04
CA THR A 407 1.17 9.39 -26.53
C THR A 407 0.54 10.32 -27.56
N GLN A 408 1.04 11.55 -27.68
CA GLN A 408 0.49 12.50 -28.66
C GLN A 408 0.74 12.09 -30.12
N LYS A 409 1.82 11.35 -30.37
CA LYS A 409 2.15 10.78 -31.68
C LYS A 409 1.61 9.36 -31.81
N THR A 410 1.53 8.88 -33.05
CA THR A 410 1.16 7.50 -33.39
C THR A 410 1.91 6.49 -32.53
N ASN A 411 1.16 5.60 -31.87
CA ASN A 411 1.68 4.64 -30.91
C ASN A 411 0.94 3.31 -31.02
N LYS A 412 1.31 2.56 -32.05
CA LYS A 412 0.88 1.18 -32.22
C LYS A 412 1.60 0.29 -31.23
N VAL A 413 0.81 -0.50 -30.53
CA VAL A 413 1.32 -1.39 -29.50
C VAL A 413 0.70 -2.78 -29.62
N THR A 414 1.49 -3.78 -29.24
CA THR A 414 0.99 -5.11 -28.94
C THR A 414 1.08 -5.33 -27.44
N VAL A 415 -0.06 -5.58 -26.80
CA VAL A 415 -0.14 -5.97 -25.40
C VAL A 415 -0.22 -7.49 -25.33
N TYR A 416 0.76 -8.10 -24.69
CA TYR A 416 0.78 -9.53 -24.39
C TYR A 416 0.37 -9.76 -22.93
N MET A 417 -0.36 -10.85 -22.72
CA MET A 417 -0.75 -11.32 -21.39
C MET A 417 -0.58 -12.83 -21.33
N ARG A 418 -0.09 -13.33 -20.20
CA ARG A 418 -0.21 -14.75 -19.83
C ARG A 418 -0.50 -14.87 -18.35
N VAL A 419 -1.02 -16.01 -17.94
CA VAL A 419 -1.29 -16.30 -16.52
C VAL A 419 -0.31 -17.33 -16.01
N PHE A 420 -0.13 -17.38 -14.69
CA PHE A 420 0.68 -18.41 -14.04
C PHE A 420 0.07 -18.84 -12.70
N ASN A 421 0.32 -20.09 -12.30
CA ASN A 421 -0.13 -20.64 -11.03
C ASN A 421 0.92 -20.44 -9.92
N ALA A 422 0.60 -20.83 -8.68
CA ALA A 422 1.50 -20.70 -7.52
C ALA A 422 2.84 -21.44 -7.67
N GLU A 423 2.90 -22.45 -8.54
CA GLU A 423 4.11 -23.21 -8.87
C GLU A 423 5.00 -22.50 -9.90
N GLY A 424 4.56 -21.35 -10.43
CA GLY A 424 5.30 -20.58 -11.44
C GLY A 424 5.13 -21.09 -12.87
N ILE A 425 4.26 -22.09 -13.10
CA ILE A 425 3.96 -22.62 -14.43
C ILE A 425 3.06 -21.62 -15.16
N ARG A 426 3.37 -21.35 -16.43
CA ARG A 426 2.75 -20.29 -17.23
C ARG A 426 1.87 -20.84 -18.34
N SER A 427 0.81 -20.11 -18.66
CA SER A 427 0.00 -20.33 -19.85
C SER A 427 0.73 -19.86 -21.12
N ASN A 428 0.18 -20.26 -22.27
CA ASN A 428 0.52 -19.60 -23.53
C ASN A 428 0.08 -18.13 -23.50
N PRO A 429 0.87 -17.20 -24.07
CA PRO A 429 0.47 -15.81 -24.20
C PRO A 429 -0.73 -15.62 -25.13
N VAL A 430 -1.60 -14.70 -24.76
CA VAL A 430 -2.57 -14.05 -25.65
C VAL A 430 -2.12 -12.61 -25.91
N PHE A 431 -2.59 -12.00 -26.99
CA PHE A 431 -2.20 -10.64 -27.32
C PHE A 431 -3.33 -9.83 -27.95
N LEU A 432 -3.20 -8.51 -27.87
CA LEU A 432 -4.07 -7.51 -28.47
C LEU A 432 -3.21 -6.46 -29.15
N ASN A 433 -3.46 -6.24 -30.44
CA ASN A 433 -2.90 -5.11 -31.17
C ASN A 433 -3.85 -3.92 -31.03
N MET A 434 -3.31 -2.74 -30.74
CA MET A 434 -4.12 -1.53 -30.63
C MET A 434 -3.31 -0.27 -30.92
N ASP A 435 -4.02 0.81 -31.26
CA ASP A 435 -3.48 2.15 -31.31
C ASP A 435 -3.68 2.83 -29.94
N ALA A 436 -2.58 3.08 -29.24
CA ALA A 436 -2.55 3.78 -27.96
C ALA A 436 -2.10 5.24 -28.13
N THR A 437 -2.48 5.87 -29.24
CA THR A 437 -2.32 7.33 -29.46
C THR A 437 -3.38 8.08 -28.65
N ALA A 438 -3.04 9.26 -28.14
CA ALA A 438 -3.98 10.13 -27.46
C ALA A 438 -5.18 10.43 -28.37
N PRO A 439 -6.45 10.26 -27.92
CA PRO A 439 -7.61 10.37 -28.80
C PRO A 439 -7.91 11.81 -29.25
N PHE A 440 -7.42 12.80 -28.50
CA PHE A 440 -7.71 14.22 -28.76
C PHE A 440 -6.44 15.07 -28.81
N GLU A 441 -6.47 16.03 -29.73
CA GLU A 441 -5.63 17.21 -29.70
C GLU A 441 -6.44 18.45 -29.30
N PHE A 442 -5.73 19.55 -29.04
CA PHE A 442 -6.30 20.77 -28.52
C PHE A 442 -5.75 21.99 -29.24
N GLU A 443 -6.59 22.99 -29.49
CA GLU A 443 -6.18 24.32 -29.93
C GLU A 443 -6.51 25.35 -28.83
N PRO A 444 -5.53 26.14 -28.35
CA PRO A 444 -4.13 26.15 -28.76
C PRO A 444 -3.36 24.89 -28.33
N HIS A 445 -2.47 24.43 -29.23
CA HIS A 445 -1.62 23.25 -29.00
C HIS A 445 -0.62 23.41 -27.84
N THR A 446 -0.35 24.64 -27.41
CA THR A 446 0.66 24.94 -26.40
C THR A 446 0.24 24.47 -24.99
N PRO A 447 1.21 24.07 -24.14
CA PRO A 447 0.92 23.71 -22.75
C PRO A 447 0.49 24.91 -21.90
N ASN A 448 0.86 26.13 -22.31
CA ASN A 448 0.41 27.37 -21.69
C ASN A 448 -0.56 28.08 -22.64
N PHE A 449 -1.72 28.45 -22.13
CA PHE A 449 -2.66 29.33 -22.81
C PHE A 449 -2.30 30.77 -22.47
N GLU A 450 -1.83 31.54 -23.44
CA GLU A 450 -1.37 32.91 -23.20
C GLU A 450 -2.49 33.91 -23.44
N VAL A 451 -2.75 34.78 -22.46
CA VAL A 451 -3.73 35.87 -22.55
C VAL A 451 -3.07 37.21 -22.25
N SER A 452 -3.54 38.27 -22.92
CA SER A 452 -3.00 39.63 -22.76
C SER A 452 -4.10 40.63 -22.47
N GLN A 453 -3.74 41.91 -22.32
CA GLN A 453 -4.71 43.01 -22.17
C GLN A 453 -5.72 43.12 -23.33
N TYR A 454 -5.38 42.56 -24.50
CA TYR A 454 -6.21 42.54 -25.71
C TYR A 454 -7.11 41.29 -25.83
N THR A 455 -6.89 40.26 -25.01
CA THR A 455 -7.73 39.06 -25.02
C THR A 455 -9.14 39.41 -24.54
N ASN A 456 -10.16 38.98 -25.27
CA ASN A 456 -11.54 39.03 -24.80
C ASN A 456 -11.80 37.82 -23.88
N PRO A 457 -12.02 38.03 -22.56
CA PRO A 457 -12.19 36.93 -21.62
C PRO A 457 -13.49 36.15 -21.78
N PHE A 458 -14.45 36.62 -22.59
CA PHE A 458 -15.73 35.94 -22.87
C PHE A 458 -15.71 35.09 -24.15
N THR A 459 -14.62 35.13 -24.91
CA THR A 459 -14.46 34.35 -26.14
C THR A 459 -13.15 33.58 -26.16
N ALA A 460 -12.38 33.64 -25.07
CA ALA A 460 -11.19 32.84 -24.93
C ALA A 460 -11.62 31.40 -24.69
N SER A 461 -11.21 30.48 -25.56
CA SER A 461 -11.66 29.09 -25.53
C SER A 461 -10.54 28.13 -25.86
N LEU A 462 -10.71 26.89 -25.38
CA LEU A 462 -9.92 25.73 -25.70
C LEU A 462 -10.78 24.80 -26.56
N ASP A 463 -10.36 24.58 -27.79
CA ASP A 463 -11.01 23.59 -28.66
C ASP A 463 -10.34 22.24 -28.47
N PHE A 464 -11.15 21.17 -28.51
CA PHE A 464 -10.66 19.79 -28.61
C PHE A 464 -11.23 19.14 -29.87
N PHE A 465 -10.45 18.26 -30.49
CA PHE A 465 -10.83 17.57 -31.71
C PHE A 465 -10.08 16.24 -31.85
N PRO A 466 -10.56 15.30 -32.68
CA PRO A 466 -9.91 14.01 -32.90
C PRO A 466 -8.44 14.18 -33.28
N ASN A 467 -7.55 13.44 -32.63
CA ASN A 467 -6.11 13.53 -32.90
C ASN A 467 -5.81 13.03 -34.34
N PRO A 468 -5.24 13.86 -35.24
CA PRO A 468 -4.93 13.45 -36.60
C PRO A 468 -3.86 12.35 -36.70
N GLN A 469 -3.06 12.14 -35.66
CA GLN A 469 -2.01 11.12 -35.58
C GLN A 469 -2.55 9.74 -35.17
N TYR A 470 -3.80 9.66 -34.73
CA TYR A 470 -4.48 8.39 -34.46
C TYR A 470 -4.77 7.70 -35.81
N GLU A 471 -4.42 6.43 -35.97
CA GLU A 471 -4.52 5.78 -37.27
C GLU A 471 -5.97 5.56 -37.70
N ASP A 472 -6.78 5.01 -36.79
CA ASP A 472 -8.18 4.70 -37.07
C ASP A 472 -9.08 5.90 -36.74
N GLN A 473 -9.09 6.85 -37.66
CA GLN A 473 -9.92 8.06 -37.56
C GLN A 473 -11.42 7.72 -37.49
N GLU A 474 -11.86 6.62 -38.09
CA GLU A 474 -13.26 6.19 -38.05
C GLU A 474 -13.64 5.69 -36.65
N ALA A 475 -12.74 4.94 -35.99
CA ALA A 475 -12.94 4.51 -34.61
C ALA A 475 -13.06 5.69 -33.64
N LEU A 476 -12.28 6.78 -33.81
CA LEU A 476 -12.42 7.97 -32.95
C LEU A 476 -13.82 8.56 -33.00
N VAL A 477 -14.47 8.52 -34.16
CA VAL A 477 -15.80 9.09 -34.37
C VAL A 477 -16.90 8.14 -33.92
N ASN A 478 -16.76 6.85 -34.20
CA ASN A 478 -17.84 5.87 -34.04
C ASN A 478 -17.82 5.16 -32.68
N ASN A 479 -16.67 5.01 -32.03
CA ASN A 479 -16.54 4.30 -30.77
C ASN A 479 -17.01 5.19 -29.58
N ASP A 480 -18.01 4.71 -28.86
CA ASP A 480 -18.59 5.39 -27.69
C ASP A 480 -17.59 5.57 -26.53
N GLU A 481 -16.49 4.81 -26.49
CA GLU A 481 -15.40 5.02 -25.53
C GLU A 481 -14.74 6.39 -25.70
N PHE A 482 -14.71 6.94 -26.92
CA PHE A 482 -14.11 8.25 -27.20
C PHE A 482 -15.10 9.40 -27.13
N LYS A 483 -16.40 9.18 -27.35
CA LYS A 483 -17.38 10.29 -27.35
C LYS A 483 -17.50 10.94 -25.98
N ILE A 484 -17.34 12.26 -25.93
CA ILE A 484 -17.38 13.08 -24.73
C ILE A 484 -18.82 13.46 -24.41
N ARG A 485 -19.27 13.05 -23.22
CA ARG A 485 -20.55 13.44 -22.62
C ARG A 485 -20.39 14.66 -21.72
N ARG A 486 -19.26 14.74 -21.02
CA ARG A 486 -19.04 15.74 -19.96
C ARG A 486 -17.57 16.09 -19.82
N VAL A 487 -17.28 17.35 -19.51
CA VAL A 487 -15.97 17.79 -19.03
C VAL A 487 -16.11 18.33 -17.61
N GLU A 488 -15.38 17.74 -16.67
CA GLU A 488 -15.36 18.21 -15.27
C GLU A 488 -14.09 19.02 -14.97
N SER A 489 -14.25 20.14 -14.25
CA SER A 489 -13.13 20.96 -13.77
C SER A 489 -12.94 20.82 -12.26
N SER A 490 -11.67 20.73 -11.83
CA SER A 490 -11.24 20.55 -10.43
C SER A 490 -11.14 21.85 -9.60
N GLY A 491 -11.48 23.01 -10.15
CA GLY A 491 -11.32 24.34 -9.52
C GLY A 491 -12.26 24.71 -8.36
N GLY A 492 -12.66 23.74 -7.51
CA GLY A 492 -13.59 23.91 -6.38
C GLY A 492 -15.07 23.91 -6.79
N ASN A 493 -15.92 23.20 -6.01
CA ASN A 493 -17.32 22.79 -6.31
C ASN A 493 -17.50 22.32 -7.77
N TYR A 494 -17.53 20.99 -7.99
CA TYR A 494 -17.63 20.32 -9.31
C TYR A 494 -18.39 21.14 -10.37
N LEU A 495 -17.64 21.82 -11.24
CA LEU A 495 -18.16 22.42 -12.46
C LEU A 495 -18.11 21.38 -13.56
N TYR A 496 -19.18 21.31 -14.34
CA TYR A 496 -19.24 20.42 -15.49
C TYR A 496 -19.84 21.12 -16.70
N ILE A 497 -19.29 20.78 -17.86
CA ILE A 497 -19.77 21.18 -19.19
C ILE A 497 -20.32 19.92 -19.85
N ASP A 498 -21.61 19.89 -20.11
CA ASP A 498 -22.25 18.75 -20.76
C ASP A 498 -22.27 18.93 -22.28
N PHE A 499 -21.91 17.85 -22.98
CA PHE A 499 -21.93 17.74 -24.43
C PHE A 499 -22.94 16.66 -24.85
N ASN A 500 -23.49 16.77 -26.06
CA ASN A 500 -24.36 15.73 -26.62
C ASN A 500 -23.55 14.63 -27.33
N LEU A 501 -22.66 13.96 -26.59
CA LEU A 501 -21.79 12.87 -27.09
C LEU A 501 -21.00 13.26 -28.34
N VAL A 502 -20.01 14.13 -28.16
CA VAL A 502 -19.22 14.72 -29.24
C VAL A 502 -17.76 14.25 -29.21
N THR A 503 -17.07 14.33 -30.33
CA THR A 503 -15.62 14.06 -30.43
C THR A 503 -14.81 15.32 -30.69
N SER A 504 -15.49 16.45 -30.89
CA SER A 504 -14.91 17.78 -30.92
C SER A 504 -15.83 18.78 -30.23
N GLY A 505 -15.26 19.88 -29.75
CA GLY A 505 -16.04 20.93 -29.13
C GLY A 505 -15.17 22.06 -28.59
N THR A 506 -15.84 23.13 -28.21
CA THR A 506 -15.23 24.34 -27.66
C THR A 506 -15.54 24.41 -26.17
N ILE A 507 -14.50 24.65 -25.36
CA ILE A 507 -14.60 24.89 -23.92
C ILE A 507 -14.19 26.32 -23.67
N PHE A 508 -15.11 27.15 -23.23
CA PHE A 508 -14.78 28.53 -22.88
C PHE A 508 -14.01 28.58 -21.56
N LEU A 509 -13.04 29.49 -21.46
CA LEU A 509 -12.19 29.60 -20.28
C LEU A 509 -12.99 30.04 -19.05
N GLU A 510 -14.05 30.84 -19.22
CA GLU A 510 -14.93 31.22 -18.12
C GLU A 510 -15.63 30.05 -17.44
N ASP A 511 -15.87 28.94 -18.15
CA ASP A 511 -16.55 27.76 -17.62
C ASP A 511 -15.59 26.83 -16.85
N CYS A 512 -14.28 27.06 -16.94
CA CYS A 512 -13.28 26.22 -16.31
C CYS A 512 -13.10 26.49 -14.80
N TRP A 513 -13.63 27.61 -14.25
CA TRP A 513 -13.48 27.98 -12.83
C TRP A 513 -14.77 28.48 -12.21
N SER A 514 -14.99 28.17 -10.93
CA SER A 514 -16.25 28.48 -10.24
C SER A 514 -16.45 29.98 -10.07
N ARG A 515 -17.71 30.42 -10.11
CA ARG A 515 -18.13 31.81 -9.85
C ARG A 515 -17.44 32.86 -10.72
N GLY A 516 -17.17 32.55 -12.00
CA GLY A 516 -16.48 33.48 -12.91
C GLY A 516 -15.01 33.69 -12.52
N GLY A 517 -14.36 32.66 -11.97
CA GLY A 517 -12.99 32.73 -11.48
C GLY A 517 -11.99 33.21 -12.54
N PHE A 518 -12.18 32.82 -13.80
CA PHE A 518 -11.35 33.29 -14.91
C PHE A 518 -11.45 34.80 -15.14
N LEU A 519 -12.66 35.32 -15.32
CA LEU A 519 -12.89 36.75 -15.55
C LEU A 519 -12.39 37.60 -14.38
N THR A 520 -12.65 37.13 -13.15
CA THR A 520 -12.18 37.78 -11.92
C THR A 520 -10.66 37.85 -11.89
N TRP A 521 -9.98 36.72 -12.11
CA TRP A 521 -8.52 36.66 -12.19
C TRP A 521 -8.00 37.58 -13.29
N PHE A 522 -8.54 37.48 -14.52
CA PHE A 522 -8.11 38.27 -15.68
C PHE A 522 -8.16 39.79 -15.40
N ASN A 523 -9.25 40.28 -14.81
CA ASN A 523 -9.40 41.69 -14.46
C ASN A 523 -8.42 42.13 -13.36
N MET A 524 -8.14 41.27 -12.37
CA MET A 524 -7.14 41.55 -11.33
C MET A 524 -5.73 41.70 -11.91
N VAL A 525 -5.30 40.77 -12.77
CA VAL A 525 -3.95 40.82 -13.35
C VAL A 525 -3.81 41.97 -14.36
N LYS A 526 -4.87 42.24 -15.15
CA LYS A 526 -4.91 43.37 -16.09
C LYS A 526 -4.85 44.73 -15.38
N GLY A 527 -5.52 44.85 -14.24
CA GLY A 527 -5.54 46.07 -13.42
C GLY A 527 -4.25 46.33 -12.62
N GLY A 528 -3.28 45.41 -12.63
CA GLY A 528 -2.02 45.55 -11.90
C GLY A 528 -2.15 45.44 -10.38
N GLY A 529 -3.14 44.67 -9.89
CA GLY A 529 -3.36 44.50 -8.46
C GLY A 529 -2.14 43.95 -7.71
N VAL A 530 -1.86 44.49 -6.52
CA VAL A 530 -0.74 44.06 -5.68
C VAL A 530 -0.99 42.63 -5.20
N GLY A 531 -0.10 41.69 -5.56
CA GLY A 531 -0.16 40.28 -5.13
C GLY A 531 -0.87 39.30 -6.07
N SER A 532 -1.37 39.73 -7.24
CA SER A 532 -2.01 38.82 -8.21
C SER A 532 -0.99 37.89 -8.89
N THR A 533 -1.25 36.56 -8.89
CA THR A 533 -0.47 35.61 -9.67
C THR A 533 -0.75 35.78 -11.16
N ARG A 534 0.30 35.84 -11.99
CA ARG A 534 0.16 35.91 -13.47
C ARG A 534 -0.24 34.58 -14.11
N GLU A 535 -0.59 33.59 -13.32
CA GLU A 535 -0.99 32.26 -13.77
C GLU A 535 -2.22 31.79 -12.98
N ILE A 536 -3.15 31.13 -13.66
CA ILE A 536 -4.25 30.36 -13.08
C ILE A 536 -4.28 28.97 -13.74
N MET A 537 -4.61 27.93 -12.98
CA MET A 537 -4.62 26.54 -13.45
C MET A 537 -5.95 25.85 -13.16
N ALA A 538 -6.32 24.90 -14.03
CA ALA A 538 -7.41 23.95 -13.86
C ALA A 538 -7.01 22.58 -14.41
N ILE A 539 -7.58 21.50 -13.87
CA ILE A 539 -7.53 20.17 -14.48
C ILE A 539 -8.92 19.87 -15.05
N LEU A 540 -8.96 19.60 -16.34
CA LEU A 540 -10.14 19.19 -17.08
C LEU A 540 -10.14 17.67 -17.28
N LEU A 541 -11.23 17.02 -16.90
CA LEU A 541 -11.44 15.58 -17.04
C LEU A 541 -12.56 15.35 -18.07
N PHE A 542 -12.16 14.87 -19.25
CA PHE A 542 -13.07 14.54 -20.34
C PHE A 542 -13.66 13.15 -20.10
N LYS A 543 -14.97 13.06 -19.94
CA LYS A 543 -15.69 11.84 -19.60
C LYS A 543 -16.64 11.40 -20.70
N ASN A 544 -16.66 10.10 -20.96
CA ASN A 544 -17.59 9.49 -21.90
C ASN A 544 -18.96 9.19 -21.25
N ASN A 545 -19.86 8.55 -22.01
CA ASN A 545 -21.22 8.22 -21.55
C ASN A 545 -21.23 7.24 -20.36
N TYR A 546 -20.16 6.48 -20.16
CA TYR A 546 -19.99 5.53 -19.05
C TYR A 546 -19.40 6.21 -17.79
N GLY A 547 -19.14 7.51 -17.84
CA GLY A 547 -18.47 8.26 -16.76
C GLY A 547 -16.96 8.02 -16.67
N ARG A 548 -16.38 7.31 -17.63
CA ARG A 548 -14.93 6.99 -17.66
C ARG A 548 -14.15 8.18 -18.21
N ILE A 549 -12.96 8.41 -17.66
CA ILE A 549 -12.08 9.50 -18.07
C ILE A 549 -11.33 9.09 -19.35
N VAL A 550 -11.70 9.71 -20.47
CA VAL A 550 -11.07 9.54 -21.78
C VAL A 550 -9.77 10.32 -21.87
N TYR A 551 -9.74 11.54 -21.35
CA TYR A 551 -8.57 12.40 -21.41
C TYR A 551 -8.50 13.34 -20.21
N ARG A 552 -7.27 13.63 -19.75
CA ARG A 552 -6.99 14.61 -18.70
C ARG A 552 -6.11 15.72 -19.25
N LYS A 553 -6.66 16.93 -19.33
CA LYS A 553 -5.92 18.13 -19.75
C LYS A 553 -5.62 19.01 -18.55
N VAL A 554 -4.35 19.31 -18.33
CA VAL A 554 -3.95 20.40 -17.41
C VAL A 554 -4.00 21.69 -18.21
N LEU A 555 -4.90 22.59 -17.83
CA LEU A 555 -5.06 23.91 -18.42
C LEU A 555 -4.30 24.92 -17.56
N ARG A 556 -3.30 25.57 -18.13
CA ARG A 556 -2.51 26.61 -17.49
C ARG A 556 -2.63 27.90 -18.29
N VAL A 557 -3.29 28.90 -17.74
CA VAL A 557 -3.48 30.19 -18.39
C VAL A 557 -2.52 31.21 -17.80
N ARG A 558 -1.75 31.88 -18.66
CA ARG A 558 -0.74 32.86 -18.28
C ARG A 558 -1.08 34.22 -18.83
N TYR A 559 -1.06 35.22 -17.94
CA TYR A 559 -1.20 36.61 -18.32
C TYR A 559 0.16 37.21 -18.66
N PHE A 560 0.29 37.76 -19.86
CA PHE A 560 1.44 38.54 -20.26
C PHE A 560 1.02 39.97 -20.62
N ARG A 561 1.91 40.91 -20.32
CA ARG A 561 1.74 42.32 -20.67
C ARG A 561 2.71 42.61 -21.79
N LEU A 562 2.16 42.97 -22.95
CA LEU A 562 2.93 43.48 -24.08
C LEU A 562 3.45 44.89 -23.79
#